data_AF-A0AAN8JF77-F1
#
_entry.id   AF-A0AAN8JF77-F1
#
_cell.length_a   1.000
_cell.length_b   1.000
_cell.length_c   1.000
_cell.angle_alpha   90.00
_cell.angle_beta   90.00
_cell.angle_gamma   90.00
#
_symmetry.space_group_name_H-M   'P 1'
#
loop_
_entity.id
_entity.type
_entity.pdbx_description
1 polymer ?
#
loop_
_entity_poly.entity_id
_entity_poly.type
_entity_poly.pdbx_seq_one_letter_code
_entity_poly.pdbx_strand_id
1 'polypeptide(L)'
;MKSCNCQFTLKLINKDDDERSLIELGDKRLTATYGLSCHEWNSVIEMDELSDTDNCFIDDEGNFIIQADLKISHIVLENESYSLFGADKP
;
A
#
# COMPACT_ATOMS: atom_id res chain seq x y z
N MET A 1 -8.89 -7.84 20.38
CA MET A 1 -8.27 -6.87 19.47
C MET A 1 -8.18 -7.48 18.08
N LYS A 2 -8.68 -6.80 17.04
CA LYS A 2 -8.65 -7.32 15.65
C LYS A 2 -7.38 -6.84 14.97
N SER A 3 -6.52 -7.76 14.54
CA SER A 3 -5.29 -7.45 13.79
C SER A 3 -5.31 -8.10 12.41
N CYS A 4 -4.52 -7.58 11.50
CA CYS A 4 -4.29 -8.22 10.21
C CYS A 4 -2.82 -8.14 9.81
N ASN A 5 -2.37 -9.15 9.09
CA ASN A 5 -1.09 -9.09 8.39
C ASN A 5 -1.33 -8.46 7.03
N CYS A 6 -0.60 -7.41 6.74
CA CYS A 6 -0.70 -6.68 5.50
C CYS A 6 0.67 -6.41 4.91
N GLN A 7 0.66 -6.24 3.60
CA GLN A 7 1.77 -5.83 2.77
C GLN A 7 1.35 -4.53 2.09
N PHE A 8 2.13 -3.47 2.33
CA PHE A 8 1.96 -2.17 1.71
C PHE A 8 3.05 -1.96 0.69
N THR A 9 2.65 -1.67 -0.54
CA THR A 9 3.57 -1.32 -1.62
C THR A 9 3.28 0.12 -2.03
N LEU A 10 4.30 0.97 -2.04
CA LEU A 10 4.19 2.36 -2.48
C LEU A 10 4.84 2.50 -3.85
N LYS A 11 4.17 3.18 -4.76
CA LYS A 11 4.62 3.38 -6.13
C LYS A 11 4.45 4.83 -6.55
N LEU A 12 5.38 5.33 -7.35
CA LEU A 12 5.29 6.63 -8.03
C LEU A 12 4.92 6.38 -9.49
N ILE A 13 3.95 7.14 -10.00
CA ILE A 13 3.50 7.02 -11.39
C ILE A 13 4.33 7.96 -12.25
N ASN A 14 5.01 7.42 -13.26
CA ASN A 14 5.58 8.21 -14.35
C ASN A 14 4.48 8.59 -15.35
N LYS A 15 4.40 9.88 -15.71
CA LYS A 15 3.35 10.43 -16.58
C LYS A 15 3.62 10.21 -18.07
N ASP A 16 4.88 10.07 -18.45
CA ASP A 16 5.30 10.10 -19.86
C ASP A 16 5.34 8.72 -20.53
N ASP A 17 5.21 7.65 -19.74
CA ASP A 17 5.05 6.31 -20.30
C ASP A 17 3.58 6.10 -20.69
N ASP A 18 3.32 5.83 -21.97
CA ASP A 18 2.04 5.29 -22.47
C ASP A 18 1.63 4.00 -21.71
N GLU A 19 2.58 3.35 -21.03
CA GLU A 19 2.37 2.19 -20.14
C GLU A 19 2.21 2.53 -18.65
N ARG A 20 2.26 3.82 -18.23
CA ARG A 20 2.32 4.26 -16.82
C ARG A 20 3.36 3.46 -16.03
N SER A 21 4.64 3.62 -16.37
CA SER A 21 5.69 2.94 -15.60
C SER A 21 5.60 3.36 -14.13
N LEU A 22 5.55 2.33 -13.28
CA LEU A 22 5.44 2.46 -11.84
C LEU A 22 6.82 2.19 -11.25
N ILE A 23 7.41 3.16 -10.57
CA ILE A 23 8.58 2.90 -9.75
C ILE A 23 8.09 2.46 -8.38
N GLU A 24 8.47 1.25 -7.98
CA GLU A 24 8.25 0.79 -6.61
C GLU A 24 9.19 1.55 -5.68
N LEU A 25 8.60 2.42 -4.87
CA LEU A 25 9.32 3.16 -3.84
C LEU A 25 9.62 2.27 -2.63
N GLY A 26 8.90 1.15 -2.52
CA GLY A 26 9.25 0.02 -1.67
C GLY A 26 8.09 -0.91 -1.36
N ASP A 27 8.36 -1.82 -0.43
CA ASP A 27 7.43 -2.84 0.04
C ASP A 27 7.63 -3.09 1.53
N LYS A 28 6.55 -3.01 2.31
CA LYS A 28 6.58 -3.17 3.77
C LYS A 28 5.51 -4.14 4.24
N ARG A 29 5.95 -5.21 4.89
CA ARG A 29 5.07 -6.16 5.58
C ARG A 29 4.95 -5.78 7.04
N LEU A 30 3.73 -5.71 7.54
CA LEU A 30 3.47 -5.34 8.92
C LEU A 30 2.18 -6.00 9.44
N THR A 31 2.09 -6.12 10.75
CA THR A 31 0.85 -6.51 11.43
C THR A 31 0.15 -5.24 11.89
N ALA A 32 -0.92 -4.86 11.19
CA ALA A 32 -1.71 -3.69 11.53
C ALA A 32 -2.80 -4.06 12.53
N THR A 33 -3.05 -3.17 13.48
CA THR A 33 -4.25 -3.23 14.32
C THR A 33 -5.26 -2.19 13.84
N TYR A 34 -6.53 -2.58 13.73
CA TYR A 34 -7.58 -1.68 13.27
C TYR A 34 -7.65 -0.42 14.15
N GLY A 35 -7.56 0.76 13.52
CA GLY A 35 -7.87 2.07 14.12
C GLY A 35 -6.72 2.81 14.81
N LEU A 36 -5.49 2.27 14.90
CA LEU A 36 -4.44 2.88 15.74
C LEU A 36 -3.01 2.85 15.17
N SER A 37 -2.80 2.38 13.94
CA SER A 37 -1.44 2.16 13.42
C SER A 37 -1.08 3.18 12.32
N CYS A 38 -0.24 4.18 12.64
CA CYS A 38 0.48 4.95 11.63
C CYS A 38 1.82 4.24 11.34
N HIS A 39 2.11 3.97 10.07
CA HIS A 39 3.35 3.35 9.66
C HIS A 39 4.08 4.25 8.67
N GLU A 40 5.18 4.83 9.13
CA GLU A 40 5.99 5.74 8.34
C GLU A 40 7.05 5.00 7.53
N TRP A 41 7.47 5.65 6.45
CA TRP A 41 8.62 5.25 5.65
C TRP A 41 9.61 6.41 5.66
N ASN A 42 10.82 6.13 6.11
CA ASN A 42 11.88 7.11 6.14
C ASN A 42 12.58 7.07 4.78
N SER A 43 12.51 8.17 4.01
CA SER A 43 13.19 8.35 2.72
C SER A 43 12.70 7.40 1.62
N VAL A 44 11.58 7.75 1.01
CA VAL A 44 10.89 6.97 -0.03
C VAL A 44 11.47 7.24 -1.43
N ILE A 45 11.89 8.48 -1.68
CA ILE A 45 12.57 8.94 -2.88
C ILE A 45 13.39 10.19 -2.51
N GLU A 46 14.54 10.41 -3.14
CA GLU A 46 15.29 11.65 -2.92
C GLU A 46 14.57 12.82 -3.60
N MET A 47 14.60 14.00 -2.97
CA MET A 47 13.90 15.18 -3.50
C MET A 47 14.49 15.61 -4.85
N ASP A 48 15.81 15.46 -5.02
CA ASP A 48 16.50 15.75 -6.27
C ASP A 48 16.01 14.83 -7.40
N GLU A 49 15.88 13.52 -7.15
CA GLU A 49 15.35 12.54 -8.10
C GLU A 49 13.88 12.78 -8.46
N LEU A 50 13.06 13.17 -7.47
CA LEU A 50 11.65 13.48 -7.69
C LEU A 50 11.46 14.75 -8.53
N SER A 51 12.31 15.76 -8.31
CA SER A 51 12.26 17.05 -9.00
C SER A 51 12.99 17.07 -10.34
N ASP A 52 13.66 15.98 -10.70
CA ASP A 52 14.36 15.85 -11.96
C ASP A 52 13.36 15.86 -13.14
N THR A 53 13.51 16.85 -14.01
CA THR A 53 12.67 17.04 -15.19
C THR A 53 12.81 15.91 -16.20
N ASP A 54 13.90 15.14 -16.14
CA ASP A 54 14.14 14.01 -17.04
C ASP A 54 13.28 12.78 -16.67
N ASN A 55 12.75 12.74 -15.44
CA ASN A 55 12.03 11.57 -14.92
C ASN A 55 10.49 11.68 -15.02
N CYS A 56 9.95 12.86 -15.36
CA CYS A 56 8.53 13.07 -15.65
C CYS A 56 7.55 12.62 -14.55
N PHE A 57 7.99 12.67 -13.28
CA PHE A 57 7.14 12.37 -12.12
C PHE A 57 6.29 13.55 -11.66
N ILE A 58 6.80 14.77 -11.85
CA ILE A 58 6.10 16.02 -11.55
C ILE A 58 5.61 16.62 -12.87
N ASP A 59 4.35 17.01 -12.94
CA ASP A 59 3.79 17.67 -14.11
C ASP A 59 4.12 19.18 -14.16
N ASP A 60 3.76 19.82 -15.27
CA ASP A 60 3.96 21.27 -15.49
C ASP A 60 3.27 22.15 -14.44
N GLU A 61 2.34 21.60 -13.66
CA GLU A 61 1.62 22.29 -12.59
C GLU A 61 2.22 21.99 -11.20
N GLY A 62 3.26 21.15 -11.12
CA GLY A 62 3.91 20.76 -9.87
C GLY A 62 3.25 19.59 -9.15
N ASN A 63 2.34 18.85 -9.79
CA ASN A 63 1.65 17.69 -9.22
C ASN A 63 2.38 16.39 -9.53
N PHE A 64 2.29 15.42 -8.62
CA PHE A 64 2.73 14.05 -8.81
C PHE A 64 1.71 13.07 -8.23
N ILE A 65 1.77 11.80 -8.64
CA ILE A 65 0.79 10.78 -8.21
C ILE A 65 1.50 9.65 -7.49
N ILE A 66 1.10 9.42 -6.24
CA ILE A 66 1.48 8.23 -5.47
C ILE A 66 0.35 7.21 -5.52
N GLN A 67 0.70 5.97 -5.87
CA GLN A 67 -0.18 4.82 -5.74
C GLN A 67 0.25 3.97 -4.53
N ALA A 68 -0.72 3.61 -3.69
CA ALA A 68 -0.50 2.74 -2.55
C ALA A 68 -1.34 1.46 -2.71
N ASP A 69 -0.67 0.31 -2.84
CA ASP A 69 -1.32 -0.99 -2.89
C ASP A 69 -1.28 -1.62 -1.49
N LEU A 70 -2.45 -2.02 -0.99
CA LEU A 70 -2.59 -2.72 0.29
C LEU A 70 -3.09 -4.14 0.06
N LYS A 71 -2.24 -5.12 0.34
CA LYS A 71 -2.61 -6.54 0.35
C LYS A 71 -2.77 -7.03 1.77
N ILE A 72 -3.97 -7.48 2.13
CA ILE A 72 -4.25 -8.09 3.43
C ILE A 72 -4.25 -9.61 3.26
N SER A 73 -3.36 -10.32 3.96
CA SER A 73 -3.16 -11.76 3.80
C SER A 73 -3.81 -12.61 4.89
N HIS A 74 -3.95 -12.07 6.11
CA HIS A 74 -4.56 -12.77 7.23
C HIS A 74 -5.28 -11.79 8.14
N ILE A 75 -6.54 -12.05 8.47
CA ILE A 75 -7.34 -11.23 9.37
C ILE A 75 -7.65 -12.05 10.63
N VAL A 76 -7.18 -11.58 11.78
CA VAL A 76 -7.45 -12.18 13.08
C VAL A 76 -8.69 -11.50 13.67
N LEU A 77 -9.80 -12.24 13.68
CA LEU A 77 -11.00 -11.85 14.39
C LEU A 77 -10.97 -12.52 15.77
N GLU A 78 -10.64 -11.76 16.81
CA GLU A 78 -10.77 -12.31 18.17
C GLU A 78 -12.25 -12.53 18.52
N ASN A 79 -12.56 -13.80 18.79
CA ASN A 79 -13.75 -14.34 19.45
C ASN A 79 -15.13 -14.05 18.85
N GLU A 80 -15.44 -14.60 17.67
CA GLU A 80 -16.73 -15.28 17.46
C GLU A 80 -16.51 -16.53 16.59
N SER A 81 -16.75 -17.71 17.15
CA SER A 81 -16.78 -18.98 16.43
C SER A 81 -18.01 -18.99 15.52
N TYR A 82 -17.82 -18.73 14.23
CA TYR A 82 -18.79 -19.10 13.22
C TYR A 82 -18.26 -20.28 12.44
N SER A 83 -18.95 -21.42 12.56
CA SER A 83 -18.76 -22.54 11.64
C SER A 83 -19.16 -22.08 10.24
N LEU A 84 -18.16 -21.91 9.36
CA LEU A 84 -18.36 -21.61 7.94
C LEU A 84 -18.80 -22.85 7.13
N PHE A 85 -18.96 -24.00 7.78
CA PHE A 85 -19.58 -25.19 7.22
C PHE A 85 -20.89 -25.44 7.96
N GLY A 86 -21.98 -25.52 7.19
CA GLY A 86 -23.35 -25.51 7.68
C GLY A 86 -23.59 -26.45 8.86
N ALA A 87 -24.11 -25.88 9.94
CA ALA A 87 -24.98 -26.62 10.84
C ALA A 87 -26.29 -26.88 10.09
N ASP A 88 -26.26 -27.85 9.18
CA ASP A 88 -27.45 -28.56 8.71
C ASP A 88 -27.04 -29.90 8.07
N LYS A 89 -27.21 -30.97 8.87
CA LYS A 89 -28.03 -32.17 8.58
C LYS A 89 -27.50 -33.42 9.32
N PRO A 90 -28.36 -34.33 9.82
CA PRO A 90 -29.78 -34.20 10.20
C PRO A 90 -29.99 -33.81 11.66
#